data_AF-A0A1Y4M8P0-F1
#
_entry.id   AF-A0A1Y4M8P0-F1
#
_cell.length_a   1.000
_cell.length_b   1.000
_cell.length_c   1.000
_cell.angle_alpha   90.00
_cell.angle_beta   90.00
_cell.angle_gamma   90.00
#
_symmetry.space_group_name_H-M   'P 1'
#
loop_
_entity.id
_entity.type
_entity.pdbx_description
1 polymer ?
#
loop_
_entity_poly.entity_id
_entity_poly.type
_entity_poly.pdbx_seq_one_letter_code
_entity_poly.pdbx_strand_id
1 'polypeptide(L)' 'MEKRVVNTQEAQACVLVEDVPGVVVKDGKPYKELGGVLIPVKGVLRTKGGGYIPVLDVNWMEDKPKQTQAAG' A
#
# COMPACT_ATOMS: atom_id res chain seq x y z
N MET A 1 -4.41 -20.65 -22.85
CA MET A 1 -4.46 -20.15 -21.46
C MET A 1 -5.80 -19.48 -21.28
N GLU A 2 -6.76 -20.12 -20.62
CA GLU A 2 -8.10 -19.54 -20.43
C GLU A 2 -8.04 -18.40 -19.41
N LYS A 3 -8.56 -17.23 -19.78
CA LYS A 3 -8.76 -16.12 -18.84
C LYS A 3 -10.07 -16.37 -18.09
N ARG A 4 -9.99 -16.65 -16.79
CA ARG A 4 -11.17 -16.66 -15.91
C ARG A 4 -11.32 -15.29 -15.27
N VAL A 5 -12.45 -14.64 -15.56
CA VAL A 5 -12.88 -13.43 -14.84
C VAL A 5 -13.51 -13.91 -13.54
N VAL A 6 -12.87 -13.65 -12.42
CA VAL A 6 -13.40 -13.95 -11.08
C VAL A 6 -14.01 -12.66 -10.56
N ASN A 7 -15.34 -12.63 -10.48
CA ASN A 7 -16.07 -11.53 -9.84
C ASN A 7 -16.18 -11.85 -8.34
N THR A 8 -15.38 -11.19 -7.52
CA THR A 8 -15.45 -11.32 -6.06
C THR A 8 -16.29 -10.19 -5.51
N GLN A 9 -17.33 -10.51 -4.73
CA GLN A 9 -17.99 -9.53 -3.88
C GLN A 9 -16.94 -8.91 -2.94
N GLU A 10 -16.84 -7.59 -2.94
CA GLU A 10 -15.94 -6.85 -2.04
C GLU A 10 -16.45 -6.95 -0.60
N ALA A 11 -16.00 -7.97 0.13
CA ALA A 11 -16.11 -7.96 1.57
C ALA A 11 -15.02 -7.05 2.12
N GLN A 12 -15.39 -5.95 2.79
CA GLN A 12 -14.43 -5.17 3.56
C GLN A 12 -13.87 -6.04 4.69
N ALA A 13 -12.57 -6.26 4.66
CA ALA A 13 -11.83 -6.94 5.71
C ALA A 13 -10.88 -5.95 6.38
N CYS A 14 -10.95 -5.84 7.70
CA CYS A 14 -10.02 -5.05 8.49
C CYS A 14 -8.83 -5.93 8.90
N VAL A 15 -7.62 -5.38 8.76
CA VAL A 15 -6.37 -6.01 9.20
C VAL A 15 -5.69 -5.05 10.16
N LEU A 16 -5.17 -5.55 11.28
CA LEU A 16 -4.41 -4.72 12.20
C LEU A 16 -3.04 -4.42 11.58
N VAL A 17 -2.59 -3.17 11.66
CA VAL A 17 -1.32 -2.75 11.04
C VAL A 17 -0.12 -3.47 11.65
N GLU A 18 -0.19 -3.83 12.94
CA GLU A 18 0.83 -4.62 13.64
C GLU A 18 1.07 -6.01 13.04
N ASP A 19 0.07 -6.57 12.35
CA ASP A 19 0.18 -7.87 11.67
C ASP A 19 0.86 -7.76 10.30
N VAL A 20 1.10 -6.55 9.79
CA VAL A 20 1.60 -6.30 8.44
C VAL A 20 3.08 -5.87 8.51
N PRO A 21 4.02 -6.76 8.10
CA PRO A 21 5.44 -6.50 8.30
C PRO A 21 5.92 -5.19 7.66
N GLY A 22 6.54 -4.33 8.49
CA GLY A 22 7.15 -3.06 8.08
C GLY A 22 6.18 -2.01 7.55
N VAL A 23 4.89 -2.14 7.84
CA VAL A 23 3.93 -1.04 7.68
C VAL A 23 3.80 -0.30 9.01
N VAL A 24 3.77 1.03 8.94
CA VAL A 24 3.60 1.94 10.07
C VAL A 24 2.46 2.89 9.78
N VAL A 25 1.80 3.40 10.83
CA VAL A 25 0.79 4.45 10.70
C VAL A 25 1.42 5.79 11.08
N LYS A 26 1.28 6.78 10.19
CA LYS A 26 1.65 8.17 10.45
C LYS A 26 0.48 9.07 10.05
N ASP A 27 0.08 9.98 10.92
CA ASP A 27 -1.05 10.90 10.70
C ASP A 27 -2.35 10.18 10.29
N GLY A 28 -2.59 8.99 10.89
CA GLY A 28 -3.76 8.16 10.60
C GLY A 28 -3.71 7.40 9.26
N LYS A 29 -2.58 7.46 8.54
CA LYS A 29 -2.42 6.84 7.22
C LYS A 29 -1.29 5.80 7.21
N PRO A 30 -1.45 4.67 6.50
CA PRO A 30 -0.45 3.61 6.50
C PRO A 30 0.66 3.89 5.48
N TYR A 31 1.90 3.59 5.87
CA TYR A 31 3.11 3.72 5.06
C TYR A 31 3.98 2.47 5.19
N LYS A 32 4.69 2.11 4.12
CA LYS A 32 5.77 1.13 4.15
C LYS A 32 7.10 1.88 4.25
N GLU A 33 7.96 1.49 5.18
CA GLU A 33 9.34 1.97 5.21
C GLU A 33 10.21 1.17 4.24
N LEU A 34 10.86 1.85 3.31
CA LEU A 34 11.80 1.28 2.34
C LEU A 34 13.01 2.21 2.22
N GLY A 35 14.16 1.78 2.77
CA GLY A 35 15.41 2.54 2.68
C GLY A 35 15.34 3.95 3.30
N GLY A 36 14.65 4.10 4.44
CA GLY A 36 14.45 5.38 5.11
C GLY A 36 13.37 6.28 4.48
N VAL A 37 12.69 5.82 3.43
CA VAL A 37 11.58 6.53 2.78
C VAL A 37 10.26 5.88 3.19
N LEU A 38 9.28 6.72 3.55
CA LEU A 38 7.90 6.30 3.79
C LEU A 38 7.10 6.35 2.48
N ILE A 39 6.64 5.18 2.03
CA ILE A 39 5.84 5.03 0.81
C ILE A 39 4.38 4.76 1.20
N PRO A 40 3.40 5.53 0.68
CA PRO A 40 1.98 5.34 0.96
C PRO A 40 1.48 3.93 0.64
N VAL A 41 0.63 3.38 1.51
CA VAL A 41 -0.02 2.08 1.35
C VAL A 41 -1.53 2.28 1.19
N LYS A 42 -2.13 1.65 0.17
CA LYS A 42 -3.59 1.68 -0.06
C LYS A 42 -4.32 0.54 0.67
N GLY A 43 -3.62 -0.56 0.91
CA GLY A 43 -4.17 -1.75 1.55
C GLY A 43 -3.17 -2.90 1.58
N VAL A 44 -3.66 -4.12 1.76
CA VAL A 44 -2.83 -5.32 1.84
C VAL A 44 -3.47 -6.49 1.08
N LEU A 45 -2.63 -7.35 0.51
CA LEU A 45 -3.04 -8.67 0.03
C LEU A 45 -2.71 -9.70 1.12
N ARG A 46 -3.67 -10.56 1.44
CA ARG A 46 -3.45 -11.71 2.31
C ARG A 46 -3.13 -12.94 1.47
N THR A 47 -2.02 -13.59 1.78
CA THR A 47 -1.60 -14.84 1.12
C THR A 47 -2.30 -16.04 1.76
N LYS A 48 -2.40 -17.16 1.04
CA LYS A 48 -2.94 -18.42 1.59
C LYS A 48 -2.17 -18.94 2.82
N GLY A 49 -0.89 -18.56 2.95
CA GLY A 49 -0.05 -18.89 4.11
C GLY A 49 -0.22 -17.95 5.31
N GLY A 50 -1.16 -17.01 5.26
CA GLY A 50 -1.42 -16.06 6.35
C GLY A 50 -0.55 -14.81 6.36
N GLY A 51 0.47 -14.72 5.49
CA GLY A 51 1.30 -13.52 5.35
C GLY A 51 0.58 -12.38 4.61
N TYR A 52 1.03 -11.15 4.86
CA TYR A 52 0.50 -9.94 4.24
C TYR A 52 1.52 -9.28 3.30
N ILE A 53 1.03 -8.78 2.16
CA ILE A 53 1.80 -8.02 1.19
C ILE A 53 1.19 -6.62 1.07
N PRO A 54 1.90 -5.56 1.49
CA PRO A 54 1.43 -4.19 1.33
C PRO A 54 1.24 -3.81 -0.13
N VAL A 55 0.10 -3.19 -0.45
CA VAL A 55 -0.20 -2.64 -1.77
C VAL A 55 0.03 -1.13 -1.70
N LEU A 56 0.98 -0.64 -2.49
CA LEU A 56 1.34 0.77 -2.49
C LEU A 56 0.27 1.63 -3.17
N ASP A 57 0.10 2.86 -2.69
CA ASP A 57 -0.81 3.83 -3.29
C ASP A 57 -0.06 4.69 -4.34
N VAL A 58 -0.08 4.23 -5.59
CA VAL A 58 0.61 4.92 -6.71
C VAL A 58 0.02 6.27 -7.04
N ASN A 59 -1.29 6.46 -6.91
CA ASN A 59 -1.92 7.75 -7.19
C ASN A 59 -1.41 8.80 -6.21
N TRP A 60 -1.33 8.43 -4.92
CA TRP A 60 -0.80 9.33 -3.91
C TRP A 60 0.72 9.55 -4.02
N MET A 61 1.46 8.59 -4.58
CA MET A 61 2.86 8.81 -4.94
C MET A 61 3.02 9.84 -6.06
N GLU A 62 2.12 9.85 -7.05
CA GLU A 62 2.12 10.81 -8.16
C GLU A 62 1.60 12.19 -7.77
N ASP A 63 0.69 12.27 -6.79
CA ASP A 63 0.12 13.51 -6.25
C ASP A 63 1.10 14.31 -5.36
N LYS A 64 2.26 13.74 -5.00
CA LYS A 64 3.32 14.58 -4.43
C LYS A 64 3.78 15.54 -5.54
N PRO A 65 3.76 16.87 -5.32
CA PRO A 65 4.28 17.81 -6.30
C PRO A 65 5.70 17.38 -6.62
N LYS A 66 5.97 17.07 -7.90
CA LYS A 66 7.32 16.90 -8.41
C LYS A 66 8.09 18.09 -7.88
N GLN A 67 9.03 17.82 -6.98
CA GLN A 67 9.84 18.82 -6.32
C GLN A 67 10.38 19.73 -7.43
N THR A 68 9.80 20.93 -7.55
CA THR A 68 10.23 21.89 -8.56
C THR A 68 11.70 22.12 -8.29
N GLN A 69 12.56 21.72 -9.22
CA GLN A 69 13.95 22.14 -9.17
C GLN A 69 13.94 23.67 -9.13
N ALA A 70 14.32 24.23 -7.99
CA ALA A 70 14.77 25.61 -7.93
C ALA A 70 16.08 25.65 -8.71
N ALA A 71 16.00 25.93 -10.01
CA ALA A 71 17.12 26.45 -10.77
C ALA A 71 16.94 27.96 -10.78
N GLY A 72 17.87 28.64 -10.10
CA GLY A 72 17.95 30.09 -10.03
C GLY A 72 18.43 30.75 -11.31
#